data_AF-A0A1Q7A444-F1
#
_entry.id   AF-A0A1Q7A444-F1
#
_cell.length_a   1.000
_cell.length_b   1.000
_cell.length_c   1.000
_cell.angle_alpha   90.00
_cell.angle_beta   90.00
_cell.angle_gamma   90.00
#
_symmetry.space_group_name_H-M   'P 1'
#
loop_
_entity.id
_entity.type
_entity.pdbx_description
1 polymer ?
#
loop_
_entity_poly.entity_id
_entity_poly.type
_entity_poly.pdbx_seq_one_letter_code
_entity_poly.pdbx_strand_id
1 'polypeptide(L)'
;MKSNPARKELQASGEPSSTLTRLTAILLLIGTIAVPTLLILHDMLGIDEDSGALAFPAYQRHPISVFLTYYALMATGVLFVLLGPLVYRMYTHLQTPLRLLVLICMVVAGSTQMIAASRWLIVLPYFSHIYTNPQTDAATHAALDVAYQGTSYFLGLTIGEFFYNIFSGLWSVFLAVMLLRSSHRNVWFHWIGIIGGVGIMLGSFEQIFVNTAPGSIFLSLLTVGHVAWVIWLVGIAIALLVNKPSVLQREPQSMVQEPVDLSTERQ
;
A
#
# COMPACT_ATOMS: atom_id res chain seq x y z
N MET A 1 24.43 -23.35 36.53
CA MET A 1 23.61 -22.12 36.47
C MET A 1 22.39 -22.39 35.59
N LYS A 2 21.21 -22.66 36.18
CA LYS A 2 19.99 -23.00 35.41
C LYS A 2 19.50 -21.75 34.66
N SER A 3 19.44 -21.80 33.33
CA SER A 3 18.91 -20.70 32.52
C SER A 3 17.43 -20.47 32.86
N ASN A 4 17.11 -19.26 33.31
CA ASN A 4 15.75 -18.86 33.69
C ASN A 4 14.79 -19.00 32.49
N PRO A 5 13.74 -19.86 32.56
CA PRO A 5 12.78 -20.08 31.47
C PRO A 5 12.04 -18.79 31.07
N ALA A 6 11.86 -17.84 32.00
CA ALA A 6 11.26 -16.54 31.70
C ALA A 6 12.08 -15.72 30.67
N ARG A 7 13.41 -15.93 30.60
CA ARG A 7 14.27 -15.24 29.62
C ARG A 7 14.14 -15.83 28.21
N LYS A 8 13.75 -17.11 28.08
CA LYS A 8 13.45 -17.75 26.79
C LYS A 8 12.09 -17.31 26.26
N GLU A 9 11.09 -17.12 27.12
CA GLU A 9 9.78 -16.60 26.69
C GLU A 9 9.84 -15.11 26.29
N LEU A 10 10.59 -14.29 27.04
CA LEU A 10 10.84 -12.88 26.67
C LEU A 10 11.67 -12.72 25.38
N GLN A 11 12.48 -13.72 25.01
CA GLN A 11 13.21 -13.72 23.74
C GLN A 11 12.40 -14.36 22.60
N ALA A 12 11.41 -15.20 22.90
CA ALA A 12 10.49 -15.77 21.92
C ALA A 12 9.36 -14.79 21.52
N SER A 13 9.13 -13.73 22.29
CA SER A 13 8.02 -12.78 22.06
C SER A 13 8.32 -11.64 21.07
N GLY A 14 9.52 -11.58 20.50
CA GLY A 14 9.98 -10.44 19.68
C GLY A 14 9.91 -10.63 18.16
N GLU A 15 9.96 -11.87 17.65
CA GLU A 15 9.91 -12.13 16.21
C GLU A 15 8.49 -12.48 15.76
N PRO A 16 7.99 -11.89 14.65
CA PRO A 16 6.70 -12.24 14.09
C PRO A 16 6.67 -13.71 13.64
N SER A 17 5.52 -14.36 13.76
CA SER A 17 5.36 -15.74 13.31
C SER A 17 5.60 -15.86 11.79
N SER A 18 6.11 -17.01 11.36
CA SER A 18 6.36 -17.29 9.94
C SER A 18 5.13 -17.12 9.06
N THR A 19 3.95 -17.49 9.58
CA THR A 19 2.66 -17.32 8.92
C THR A 19 2.31 -15.85 8.74
N LEU A 20 2.48 -15.01 9.78
CA LEU A 20 2.21 -13.57 9.69
C LEU A 20 3.11 -12.91 8.64
N THR A 21 4.42 -13.20 8.69
CA THR A 21 5.39 -12.64 7.74
C THR A 21 5.05 -13.01 6.30
N ARG A 22 4.74 -14.29 6.02
CA ARG A 22 4.35 -14.74 4.68
C ARG A 22 3.05 -14.11 4.20
N LEU A 23 2.05 -14.06 5.07
CA LEU A 23 0.77 -13.43 4.74
C LEU A 23 0.95 -11.96 4.38
N THR A 24 1.64 -11.18 5.22
CA THR A 24 1.92 -9.77 4.93
C THR A 24 2.67 -9.60 3.62
N ALA A 25 3.66 -10.45 3.35
CA ALA A 25 4.45 -10.37 2.13
C ALA A 25 3.62 -10.66 0.86
N ILE A 26 2.77 -11.70 0.88
CA ILE A 26 1.88 -12.03 -0.24
C ILE A 26 0.88 -10.90 -0.47
N LEU A 27 0.25 -10.41 0.59
CA LEU A 27 -0.73 -9.33 0.50
C LEU A 27 -0.10 -8.03 -0.01
N LEU A 28 1.12 -7.71 0.45
CA LEU A 28 1.88 -6.57 -0.06
C LEU A 28 2.16 -6.71 -1.56
N LEU A 29 2.63 -7.89 -1.99
CA LEU A 29 2.93 -8.16 -3.40
C LEU A 29 1.69 -8.05 -4.29
N ILE A 30 0.56 -8.64 -3.86
CA ILE A 30 -0.72 -8.55 -4.57
C ILE A 30 -1.14 -7.08 -4.70
N GLY A 31 -1.13 -6.32 -3.60
CA GLY A 31 -1.54 -4.91 -3.61
C GLY A 31 -0.65 -4.05 -4.51
N THR A 32 0.67 -4.24 -4.46
CA THR A 32 1.64 -3.50 -5.27
C THR A 32 1.47 -3.77 -6.77
N ILE A 33 1.16 -5.00 -7.17
CA ILE A 33 0.98 -5.37 -8.59
C ILE A 33 -0.43 -5.02 -9.10
N ALA A 34 -1.45 -5.16 -8.25
CA ALA A 34 -2.84 -4.94 -8.63
C ALA A 34 -3.09 -3.51 -9.10
N VAL A 35 -2.63 -2.51 -8.35
CA VAL A 35 -2.88 -1.09 -8.67
C VAL A 35 -2.42 -0.70 -10.08
N PRO A 36 -1.14 -0.86 -10.49
CA PRO A 36 -0.71 -0.48 -11.83
C PRO A 36 -1.41 -1.30 -12.92
N THR A 37 -1.73 -2.57 -12.66
CA THR A 37 -2.48 -3.42 -13.61
C THR A 37 -3.90 -2.88 -13.83
N LEU A 38 -4.57 -2.45 -12.76
CA LEU A 38 -5.91 -1.89 -12.81
C LEU A 38 -5.95 -0.50 -13.45
N LEU A 39 -4.89 0.30 -13.28
CA LEU A 39 -4.77 1.59 -13.96
C LEU A 39 -4.59 1.43 -15.47
N ILE A 40 -3.85 0.41 -15.92
CA ILE A 40 -3.79 0.05 -17.35
C ILE A 40 -5.18 -0.34 -17.87
N LEU A 41 -5.91 -1.17 -17.11
CA LEU A 41 -7.28 -1.54 -17.49
C LEU A 41 -8.22 -0.34 -17.53
N HIS A 42 -8.08 0.62 -16.61
CA HIS A 42 -8.85 1.86 -16.61
C HIS A 42 -8.64 2.65 -17.92
N ASP A 43 -7.39 2.84 -18.35
CA ASP A 43 -7.06 3.52 -19.60
C ASP A 43 -7.68 2.79 -20.82
N MET A 44 -7.60 1.45 -20.84
CA MET A 44 -8.21 0.63 -21.89
C MET A 44 -9.74 0.72 -21.94
N LEU A 45 -10.41 1.06 -20.83
CA LEU A 45 -11.86 1.25 -20.80
C LEU A 45 -12.29 2.60 -21.40
N GLY A 46 -11.37 3.56 -21.53
CA GLY A 46 -11.61 4.86 -22.15
C GLY A 46 -12.70 5.67 -21.44
N ILE A 47 -12.74 5.59 -20.10
CA ILE A 47 -13.66 6.40 -19.30
C ILE A 47 -12.98 7.73 -18.99
N ASP A 48 -13.58 8.80 -19.50
CA ASP A 48 -13.10 10.16 -19.32
C ASP A 48 -13.44 10.70 -17.93
N GLU A 49 -12.49 11.31 -17.23
CA GLU A 49 -12.73 11.87 -15.89
C GLU A 49 -13.31 13.30 -15.94
N ASP A 50 -13.07 14.02 -17.04
CA ASP A 50 -13.38 15.44 -17.24
C ASP A 50 -14.72 15.66 -17.95
N SER A 51 -15.28 14.65 -18.61
CA SER A 51 -16.54 14.74 -19.34
C SER A 51 -17.45 13.56 -19.06
N GLY A 52 -18.57 13.83 -18.38
CA GLY A 52 -19.66 12.87 -18.21
C GLY A 52 -20.26 12.45 -19.56
N ALA A 53 -20.36 13.39 -20.50
CA ALA A 53 -20.82 13.09 -21.86
C ALA A 53 -19.99 12.02 -22.58
N LEU A 54 -18.70 11.88 -22.25
CA LEU A 54 -17.83 10.81 -22.76
C LEU A 54 -17.84 9.57 -21.84
N ALA A 55 -17.83 9.79 -20.52
CA ALA A 55 -17.80 8.73 -19.51
C ALA A 55 -19.05 7.85 -19.50
N PHE A 56 -20.25 8.45 -19.59
CA PHE A 56 -21.51 7.72 -19.46
C PHE A 56 -21.75 6.75 -20.62
N PRO A 57 -21.52 7.11 -21.90
CA PRO A 57 -21.59 6.15 -22.99
C PRO A 57 -20.46 5.11 -22.93
N ALA A 58 -19.26 5.47 -22.47
CA ALA A 58 -18.16 4.51 -22.29
C ALA A 58 -18.53 3.42 -21.27
N TYR A 59 -19.15 3.80 -20.15
CA TYR A 59 -19.71 2.86 -19.18
C TYR A 59 -20.66 1.84 -19.82
N GLN A 60 -21.60 2.31 -20.66
CA GLN A 60 -22.60 1.45 -21.29
C GLN A 60 -22.01 0.42 -22.26
N ARG A 61 -20.83 0.68 -22.83
CA ARG A 61 -20.14 -0.29 -23.70
C ARG A 61 -19.63 -1.50 -22.92
N HIS A 62 -19.17 -1.31 -21.68
CA HIS A 62 -18.48 -2.34 -20.91
C HIS A 62 -18.84 -2.36 -19.41
N PRO A 63 -20.13 -2.39 -19.03
CA PRO A 63 -20.56 -2.14 -17.64
C PRO A 63 -19.96 -3.13 -16.63
N ILE A 64 -19.82 -4.40 -17.02
CA ILE A 64 -19.22 -5.44 -16.18
C ILE A 64 -17.72 -5.19 -16.00
N SER A 65 -17.00 -4.84 -17.06
CA SER A 65 -15.56 -4.58 -16.98
C SER A 65 -15.26 -3.34 -16.15
N VAL A 66 -16.07 -2.28 -16.29
CA VAL A 66 -16.02 -1.12 -15.38
C VAL A 66 -16.19 -1.59 -13.94
N PHE A 67 -17.30 -2.28 -13.65
CA PHE A 67 -17.59 -2.73 -12.29
C PHE A 67 -16.42 -3.54 -11.70
N LEU A 68 -15.92 -4.55 -12.42
CA LEU A 68 -14.85 -5.42 -11.93
C LEU A 68 -13.54 -4.65 -11.71
N THR A 69 -13.14 -3.78 -12.64
CA THR A 69 -11.90 -2.99 -12.54
C THR A 69 -11.94 -2.08 -11.33
N TYR A 70 -13.00 -1.30 -11.16
CA TYR A 70 -13.07 -0.35 -10.06
C TYR A 70 -13.42 -1.00 -8.72
N TYR A 71 -14.10 -2.15 -8.72
CA TYR A 71 -14.27 -2.96 -7.52
C TYR A 71 -12.93 -3.50 -7.04
N ALA A 72 -12.12 -4.03 -7.95
CA ALA A 72 -10.77 -4.46 -7.63
C ALA A 72 -9.90 -3.30 -7.14
N LEU A 73 -10.03 -2.10 -7.73
CA LEU A 73 -9.30 -0.90 -7.30
C LEU A 73 -9.76 -0.38 -5.93
N MET A 74 -11.05 -0.52 -5.61
CA MET A 74 -11.55 -0.26 -4.25
C MET A 74 -11.01 -1.31 -3.26
N ALA A 75 -10.97 -2.58 -3.67
CA ALA A 75 -10.45 -3.67 -2.86
C ALA A 75 -8.95 -3.55 -2.55
N THR A 76 -8.14 -2.94 -3.43
CA THR A 76 -6.74 -2.61 -3.10
C THR A 76 -6.65 -1.57 -1.98
N GLY A 77 -7.58 -0.61 -1.92
CA GLY A 77 -7.70 0.31 -0.79
C GLY A 77 -8.00 -0.41 0.53
N VAL A 78 -8.98 -1.33 0.51
CA VAL A 78 -9.30 -2.21 1.67
C VAL A 78 -8.08 -3.03 2.09
N LEU A 79 -7.38 -3.61 1.12
CA LEU A 79 -6.17 -4.39 1.35
C LEU A 79 -5.10 -3.55 2.06
N PHE A 80 -4.89 -2.29 1.65
CA PHE A 80 -3.94 -1.38 2.31
C PHE A 80 -4.35 -1.03 3.73
N VAL A 81 -5.64 -0.81 3.99
CA VAL A 81 -6.17 -0.65 5.36
C VAL A 81 -5.82 -1.86 6.23
N LEU A 82 -5.99 -3.08 5.70
CA LEU A 82 -5.70 -4.32 6.43
C LEU A 82 -4.20 -4.61 6.57
N LEU A 83 -3.38 -4.21 5.59
CA LEU A 83 -1.93 -4.35 5.67
C LEU A 83 -1.34 -3.50 6.81
N GLY A 84 -1.98 -2.38 7.19
CA GLY A 84 -1.46 -1.46 8.20
C GLY A 84 -1.19 -2.16 9.53
N PRO A 85 -2.21 -2.78 10.13
CA PRO A 85 -2.06 -3.57 11.35
C PRO A 85 -1.09 -4.74 11.20
N LEU A 86 -1.02 -5.38 10.02
CA LEU A 86 -0.10 -6.50 9.79
C LEU A 86 1.36 -6.03 9.84
N VAL A 87 1.70 -4.95 9.15
CA VAL A 87 3.04 -4.32 9.20
C VAL A 87 3.34 -3.84 10.62
N TYR A 88 2.38 -3.23 11.31
CA TYR A 88 2.56 -2.80 12.70
C TYR A 88 2.97 -3.94 13.64
N ARG A 89 2.39 -5.15 13.43
CA ARG A 89 2.70 -6.35 14.21
C ARG A 89 4.00 -7.04 13.81
N MET A 90 4.54 -6.78 12.62
CA MET A 90 5.80 -7.39 12.19
C MET A 90 7.02 -6.83 12.91
N TYR A 91 6.98 -5.57 13.34
CA TYR A 91 8.13 -4.85 13.88
C TYR A 91 7.96 -4.50 15.36
N THR A 92 7.47 -5.43 16.18
CA THR A 92 7.18 -5.19 17.61
C THR A 92 8.39 -4.74 18.43
N HIS A 93 9.61 -5.09 18.00
CA HIS A 93 10.87 -4.71 18.63
C HIS A 93 11.30 -3.25 18.37
N LEU A 94 10.64 -2.53 17.45
CA LEU A 94 10.98 -1.14 17.10
C LEU A 94 10.13 -0.12 17.89
N GLN A 95 10.63 1.13 17.89
CA GLN A 95 10.00 2.26 18.60
C GLN A 95 8.53 2.43 18.21
N THR A 96 7.66 2.47 19.22
CA THR A 96 6.20 2.56 19.07
C THR A 96 5.73 3.77 18.23
N PRO A 97 6.27 5.00 18.39
CA PRO A 97 5.76 6.15 17.64
C PRO A 97 5.93 6.00 16.12
N LEU A 98 7.08 5.51 15.65
CA LEU A 98 7.35 5.35 14.22
C LEU A 98 6.45 4.27 13.60
N ARG A 99 6.23 3.17 14.33
CA ARG A 99 5.29 2.11 13.91
C ARG A 99 3.85 2.62 13.80
N LEU A 100 3.42 3.47 14.73
CA LEU A 100 2.09 4.08 14.69
C LEU A 100 1.96 5.01 13.48
N LEU A 101 2.99 5.80 13.15
CA LEU A 101 2.98 6.62 11.94
C LEU A 101 2.86 5.77 10.66
N VAL A 102 3.62 4.67 10.56
CA VAL A 102 3.48 3.70 9.45
C VAL A 102 2.05 3.16 9.38
N LEU A 103 1.49 2.72 10.51
CA LEU A 103 0.11 2.23 10.56
C LEU A 103 -0.90 3.28 10.08
N ILE A 104 -0.84 4.49 10.66
CA ILE A 104 -1.79 5.57 10.39
C ILE A 104 -1.73 5.96 8.92
N CYS A 105 -0.53 6.22 8.38
CA CYS A 105 -0.38 6.64 7.00
C CYS A 105 -0.92 5.59 6.02
N MET A 106 -0.67 4.29 6.24
CA MET A 106 -1.18 3.24 5.35
C MET A 106 -2.71 3.07 5.44
N VAL A 107 -3.27 3.16 6.65
CA VAL A 107 -4.73 3.11 6.83
C VAL A 107 -5.41 4.31 6.18
N VAL A 108 -4.85 5.51 6.33
CA VAL A 108 -5.42 6.70 5.69
C VAL A 108 -5.30 6.60 4.17
N ALA A 109 -4.14 6.23 3.62
CA ALA A 109 -3.97 6.02 2.19
C ALA A 109 -4.93 4.96 1.62
N GLY A 110 -5.06 3.81 2.27
CA GLY A 110 -6.01 2.78 1.85
C GLY A 110 -7.46 3.25 1.91
N SER A 111 -7.80 4.04 2.92
CA SER A 111 -9.14 4.61 3.07
C SER A 111 -9.46 5.65 1.98
N THR A 112 -8.52 6.54 1.66
CA THR A 112 -8.71 7.52 0.59
C THR A 112 -8.85 6.85 -0.77
N GLN A 113 -8.02 5.83 -1.06
CA GLN A 113 -8.15 5.01 -2.27
C GLN A 113 -9.50 4.31 -2.37
N MET A 114 -9.97 3.71 -1.28
CA MET A 114 -11.27 3.03 -1.22
C MET A 114 -12.42 4.01 -1.48
N ILE A 115 -12.41 5.17 -0.82
CA ILE A 115 -13.43 6.21 -0.98
C ILE A 115 -13.41 6.74 -2.42
N ALA A 116 -12.24 7.06 -2.96
CA ALA A 116 -12.09 7.55 -4.31
C ALA A 116 -12.61 6.55 -5.35
N ALA A 117 -12.25 5.27 -5.22
CA ALA A 117 -12.67 4.22 -6.14
C ALA A 117 -14.19 3.96 -6.10
N SER A 118 -14.84 4.19 -4.95
CA SER A 118 -16.30 3.99 -4.81
C SER A 118 -17.13 4.86 -5.76
N ARG A 119 -16.61 6.03 -6.19
CA ARG A 119 -17.31 6.92 -7.15
C ARG A 119 -17.61 6.22 -8.47
N TRP A 120 -16.72 5.33 -8.90
CA TRP A 120 -16.86 4.57 -10.14
C TRP A 120 -17.91 3.46 -10.04
N LEU A 121 -18.19 2.97 -8.82
CA LEU A 121 -19.14 1.89 -8.57
C LEU A 121 -20.54 2.40 -8.23
N ILE A 122 -20.63 3.60 -7.67
CA ILE A 122 -21.88 4.15 -7.14
C ILE A 122 -22.35 5.31 -8.00
N VAL A 123 -21.51 6.32 -8.22
CA VAL A 123 -21.90 7.57 -8.89
C VAL A 123 -21.97 7.39 -10.40
N LEU A 124 -20.93 6.81 -11.01
CA LEU A 124 -20.88 6.64 -12.48
C LEU A 124 -22.08 5.84 -13.02
N PRO A 125 -22.45 4.66 -12.45
CA PRO A 125 -23.60 3.91 -12.95
C PRO A 125 -24.93 4.66 -12.76
N TYR A 126 -25.10 5.34 -11.63
CA TYR A 126 -26.30 6.12 -11.34
C TYR A 126 -26.49 7.27 -12.34
N PHE A 127 -25.44 8.07 -12.57
CA PHE A 127 -25.49 9.15 -13.54
C PHE A 127 -25.64 8.64 -14.96
N SER A 128 -24.97 7.54 -15.33
CA SER A 128 -25.12 6.95 -16.66
C SER A 128 -26.54 6.47 -16.94
N HIS A 129 -27.24 5.94 -15.93
CA HIS A 129 -28.64 5.55 -16.08
C HIS A 129 -29.55 6.75 -16.36
N ILE A 130 -29.40 7.86 -15.63
CA ILE A 130 -30.19 9.08 -15.87
C ILE A 130 -29.84 9.67 -17.23
N TYR A 131 -28.55 9.77 -17.55
CA TYR A 131 -28.09 10.35 -18.80
C TYR A 131 -28.62 9.59 -20.04
N THR A 132 -28.76 8.27 -19.97
CA THR A 132 -29.23 7.48 -21.11
C THR A 132 -30.75 7.36 -21.23
N ASN A 133 -31.51 7.91 -20.28
CA ASN A 133 -32.97 7.89 -20.35
C ASN A 133 -33.45 8.81 -21.50
N PRO A 134 -34.26 8.30 -22.45
CA PRO A 134 -34.77 9.11 -23.57
C PRO A 134 -35.59 10.34 -23.16
N GLN A 135 -36.08 10.39 -21.92
CA GLN A 135 -36.85 11.52 -21.38
C GLN A 135 -35.97 12.58 -20.69
N THR A 136 -34.66 12.37 -20.62
CA THR A 136 -33.73 13.33 -20.02
C THR A 136 -33.57 14.53 -20.94
N ASP A 137 -33.81 15.71 -20.40
CA ASP A 137 -33.70 16.95 -21.15
C ASP A 137 -32.26 17.50 -21.17
N ALA A 138 -32.00 18.48 -22.03
CA ALA A 138 -30.68 19.08 -22.19
C ALA A 138 -30.18 19.74 -20.89
N ALA A 139 -31.08 20.31 -20.08
CA ALA A 139 -30.72 20.93 -18.80
C ALA A 139 -30.21 19.89 -17.80
N THR A 140 -30.87 18.74 -17.72
CA THR A 140 -30.46 17.63 -16.85
C THR A 140 -29.14 17.03 -17.33
N HIS A 141 -28.92 16.87 -18.63
CA HIS A 141 -27.63 16.43 -19.17
C HIS A 141 -26.48 17.36 -18.75
N ALA A 142 -26.66 18.68 -18.87
CA ALA A 142 -25.65 19.66 -18.45
C ALA A 142 -25.41 19.61 -16.93
N ALA A 143 -26.47 19.45 -16.13
CA ALA A 143 -26.35 19.33 -14.68
C ALA A 143 -25.59 18.06 -14.27
N LEU A 144 -25.84 16.92 -14.92
CA LEU A 144 -25.13 15.67 -14.69
C LEU A 144 -23.64 15.79 -15.02
N ASP A 145 -23.31 16.48 -16.12
CA ASP A 145 -21.91 16.68 -16.53
C ASP A 145 -21.13 17.50 -15.50
N VAL A 146 -21.68 18.63 -15.04
CA VAL A 146 -21.07 19.46 -13.98
C VAL A 146 -20.97 18.70 -12.65
N ALA A 147 -22.01 17.95 -12.28
CA ALA A 147 -22.00 17.15 -11.05
C ALA A 147 -20.97 16.02 -11.11
N TYR A 148 -20.82 15.38 -12.28
CA TYR A 148 -19.81 14.36 -12.53
C TYR A 148 -18.41 14.93 -12.40
N GLN A 149 -18.11 16.03 -13.11
CA GLN A 149 -16.83 16.72 -13.01
C GLN A 149 -16.51 17.08 -11.55
N GLY A 150 -17.41 17.78 -10.85
CA GLY A 150 -17.20 18.14 -9.44
C GLY A 150 -16.91 16.92 -8.55
N THR A 151 -17.58 15.80 -8.81
CA THR A 151 -17.33 14.54 -8.09
C THR A 151 -15.99 13.92 -8.45
N SER A 152 -15.61 13.91 -9.73
CA SER A 152 -14.31 13.41 -10.22
C SER A 152 -13.15 14.22 -9.65
N TYR A 153 -13.22 15.55 -9.68
CA TYR A 153 -12.18 16.42 -9.11
C TYR A 153 -12.06 16.27 -7.59
N PHE A 154 -13.17 16.18 -6.87
CA PHE A 154 -13.13 16.06 -5.42
C PHE A 154 -12.74 14.64 -4.96
N LEU A 155 -13.49 13.61 -5.35
CA LEU A 155 -13.24 12.24 -4.90
C LEU A 155 -12.06 11.59 -5.63
N GLY A 156 -11.87 11.89 -6.91
CA GLY A 156 -10.75 11.38 -7.71
C GLY A 156 -9.47 12.12 -7.41
N LEU A 157 -9.33 13.33 -7.92
CA LEU A 157 -8.06 14.04 -7.86
C LEU A 157 -7.69 14.42 -6.42
N THR A 158 -8.60 15.05 -5.68
CA THR A 158 -8.27 15.55 -4.32
C THR A 158 -8.12 14.40 -3.31
N ILE A 159 -9.15 13.55 -3.15
CA ILE A 159 -9.10 12.44 -2.18
C ILE A 159 -8.24 11.29 -2.70
N GLY A 160 -8.49 10.84 -3.92
CA GLY A 160 -7.93 9.62 -4.49
C GLY A 160 -6.52 9.71 -5.01
N GLU A 161 -6.07 10.87 -5.48
CA GLU A 161 -4.71 11.04 -5.98
C GLU A 161 -3.88 11.86 -5.00
N PHE A 162 -4.29 13.08 -4.68
CA PHE A 162 -3.51 13.97 -3.82
C PHE A 162 -3.31 13.39 -2.41
N PHE A 163 -4.38 13.14 -1.66
CA PHE A 163 -4.23 12.62 -0.29
C PHE A 163 -3.68 11.19 -0.27
N TYR A 164 -4.15 10.31 -1.16
CA TYR A 164 -3.60 8.96 -1.28
C TYR A 164 -2.07 8.97 -1.48
N ASN A 165 -1.57 9.77 -2.41
CA ASN A 165 -0.14 9.84 -2.72
C ASN A 165 0.65 10.47 -1.56
N ILE A 166 0.15 11.54 -0.94
CA ILE A 166 0.78 12.15 0.24
C ILE A 166 0.95 11.12 1.37
N PHE A 167 -0.11 10.40 1.72
CA PHE A 167 -0.05 9.42 2.81
C PHE A 167 0.73 8.15 2.43
N SER A 168 0.66 7.70 1.18
CA SER A 168 1.47 6.58 0.68
C SER A 168 2.96 6.90 0.69
N GLY A 169 3.33 8.12 0.31
CA GLY A 169 4.72 8.55 0.35
C GLY A 169 5.23 8.76 1.78
N LEU A 170 4.43 9.34 2.68
CA LEU A 170 4.75 9.42 4.12
C LEU A 170 4.95 8.03 4.72
N TRP A 171 4.04 7.10 4.43
CA TRP A 171 4.16 5.71 4.85
C TRP A 171 5.47 5.09 4.37
N SER A 172 5.82 5.28 3.10
CA SER A 172 7.05 4.77 2.50
C SER A 172 8.29 5.31 3.21
N VAL A 173 8.34 6.63 3.46
CA VAL A 173 9.45 7.28 4.17
C VAL A 173 9.57 6.73 5.59
N PHE A 174 8.48 6.67 6.35
CA PHE A 174 8.52 6.17 7.72
C PHE A 174 8.90 4.70 7.80
N LEU A 175 8.36 3.86 6.92
CA LEU A 175 8.71 2.44 6.85
C LEU A 175 10.18 2.27 6.47
N ALA A 176 10.69 3.01 5.49
CA ALA A 176 12.09 2.95 5.09
C ALA A 176 13.04 3.40 6.21
N VAL A 177 12.73 4.51 6.90
CA VAL A 177 13.49 4.97 8.08
C VAL A 177 13.45 3.93 9.19
N MET A 178 12.30 3.30 9.42
CA MET A 178 12.14 2.23 10.39
C MET A 178 13.04 1.03 10.04
N LEU A 179 13.08 0.64 8.77
CA LEU A 179 13.90 -0.47 8.29
C LEU A 179 15.41 -0.17 8.37
N LEU A 180 15.83 1.04 7.99
CA LEU A 180 17.21 1.53 8.13
C LEU A 180 17.72 1.47 9.58
N ARG A 181 16.85 1.72 10.56
CA ARG A 181 17.18 1.62 11.99
C ARG A 181 17.22 0.18 12.52
N SER A 182 16.61 -0.76 11.80
CA SER A 182 16.45 -2.16 12.24
C SER A 182 17.47 -3.12 11.64
N SER A 183 18.02 -2.80 10.46
CA SER A 183 18.90 -3.69 9.70
C SER A 183 20.13 -2.95 9.20
N HIS A 184 21.31 -3.51 9.49
CA HIS A 184 22.56 -3.09 8.87
C HIS A 184 22.78 -3.69 7.47
N ARG A 185 21.93 -4.64 7.03
CA ARG A 185 22.02 -5.29 5.72
C ARG A 185 21.23 -4.49 4.68
N ASN A 186 21.83 -4.29 3.51
CA ASN A 186 21.22 -3.65 2.33
C ASN A 186 20.65 -2.24 2.59
N VAL A 187 21.37 -1.43 3.38
CA VAL A 187 20.99 -0.05 3.73
C VAL A 187 20.64 0.79 2.49
N TRP A 188 21.38 0.64 1.38
CA TRP A 188 21.10 1.34 0.12
C TRP A 188 19.70 1.06 -0.41
N PHE A 189 19.17 -0.15 -0.19
CA PHE A 189 17.87 -0.57 -0.72
C PHE A 189 16.72 0.19 -0.04
N HIS A 190 16.86 0.50 1.25
CA HIS A 190 15.84 1.26 1.97
C HIS A 190 15.82 2.74 1.59
N TRP A 191 16.93 3.30 1.06
CA TRP A 191 16.92 4.65 0.49
C TRP A 191 16.00 4.76 -0.74
N ILE A 192 15.81 3.69 -1.50
CA ILE A 192 14.86 3.67 -2.62
C ILE A 192 13.44 3.97 -2.12
N GLY A 193 13.05 3.42 -0.96
CA GLY A 193 11.75 3.72 -0.35
C GLY A 193 11.59 5.16 0.10
N ILE A 194 12.67 5.79 0.59
CA ILE A 194 12.66 7.23 0.93
C ILE A 194 12.54 8.08 -0.33
N ILE A 195 13.38 7.83 -1.32
CA ILE A 195 13.39 8.58 -2.59
C ILE A 195 12.04 8.44 -3.30
N GLY A 196 11.53 7.20 -3.39
CA GLY A 196 10.21 6.92 -3.95
C GLY A 196 9.10 7.64 -3.20
N GLY A 197 9.09 7.55 -1.87
CA GLY A 197 8.07 8.19 -1.04
C GLY A 197 8.07 9.72 -1.13
N VAL A 198 9.25 10.34 -1.10
CA VAL A 198 9.40 11.79 -1.29
C VAL A 198 8.97 12.20 -2.70
N GLY A 199 9.36 11.44 -3.72
CA GLY A 199 8.96 11.68 -5.11
C GLY A 199 7.44 11.64 -5.28
N ILE A 200 6.77 10.66 -4.68
CA ILE A 200 5.30 10.56 -4.68
C ILE A 200 4.66 11.76 -3.97
N MET A 201 5.13 12.10 -2.76
CA MET A 201 4.57 13.22 -1.99
C MET A 201 4.70 14.56 -2.73
N LEU A 202 5.91 14.87 -3.20
CA LEU A 202 6.15 16.12 -3.92
C LEU A 202 5.46 16.11 -5.28
N GLY A 203 5.45 14.97 -5.95
CA GLY A 203 4.76 14.82 -7.23
C GLY A 203 3.24 14.97 -7.15
N SER A 204 2.65 14.72 -5.98
CA SER A 204 1.21 14.91 -5.76
C SER A 204 0.75 16.35 -6.00
N PHE A 205 1.64 17.34 -5.86
CA PHE A 205 1.31 18.74 -6.12
C PHE A 205 1.00 19.03 -7.60
N GLU A 206 1.25 18.10 -8.51
CA GLU A 206 0.80 18.16 -9.91
C GLU A 206 -0.70 18.48 -9.99
N GLN A 207 -1.50 17.89 -9.08
CA GLN A 207 -2.95 18.09 -8.97
C GLN A 207 -3.38 19.53 -8.64
N ILE A 208 -2.47 20.33 -8.07
CA ILE A 208 -2.70 21.74 -7.75
C ILE A 208 -2.23 22.64 -8.90
N PHE A 209 -1.24 22.20 -9.66
CA PHE A 209 -0.54 22.95 -10.71
C PHE A 209 -0.89 22.42 -12.12
N VAL A 210 -2.11 21.92 -12.30
CA VAL A 210 -2.60 21.33 -13.55
C VAL A 210 -2.40 22.30 -14.72
N ASN A 211 -1.88 21.80 -15.84
CA ASN A 211 -1.60 22.56 -17.07
C ASN A 211 -0.66 23.77 -16.91
N THR A 212 0.18 23.78 -15.87
CA THR A 212 1.20 24.82 -15.67
C THR A 212 2.61 24.25 -15.86
N ALA A 213 3.60 25.11 -16.15
CA ALA A 213 5.00 24.68 -16.29
C ALA A 213 5.56 23.98 -15.03
N PRO A 214 5.22 24.37 -13.79
CA PRO A 214 5.55 23.58 -12.60
C PRO A 214 4.89 22.20 -12.55
N GLY A 215 3.68 22.04 -13.08
CA GLY A 215 2.92 20.79 -13.07
C GLY A 215 3.68 19.62 -13.69
N SER A 216 4.35 19.83 -14.83
CA SER A 216 5.13 18.77 -15.50
C SER A 216 6.32 18.26 -14.68
N ILE A 217 6.91 19.12 -13.83
CA ILE A 217 7.98 18.72 -12.92
C ILE A 217 7.42 17.81 -11.83
N PHE A 218 6.28 18.19 -11.23
CA PHE A 218 5.62 17.37 -10.23
C PHE A 218 5.13 16.04 -10.80
N LEU A 219 4.58 16.02 -12.02
CA LEU A 219 4.22 14.79 -12.72
C LEU A 219 5.43 13.85 -12.89
N SER A 220 6.58 14.41 -13.26
CA SER A 220 7.81 13.64 -13.42
C SER A 220 8.29 13.05 -12.09
N LEU A 221 8.22 13.82 -11.00
CA LEU A 221 8.52 13.36 -9.65
C LEU A 221 7.58 12.25 -9.20
N LEU A 222 6.27 12.40 -9.48
CA LEU A 222 5.25 11.41 -9.16
C LEU A 222 5.52 10.09 -9.88
N THR A 223 5.84 10.17 -11.17
CA THR A 223 6.11 9.02 -12.03
C THR A 223 7.36 8.27 -11.58
N VAL A 224 8.49 8.96 -11.44
CA VAL A 224 9.75 8.36 -10.98
C VAL A 224 9.61 7.81 -9.55
N GLY A 225 8.90 8.55 -8.70
CA GLY A 225 8.58 8.14 -7.33
C GLY A 225 7.82 6.83 -7.28
N HIS A 226 6.76 6.68 -8.07
CA HIS A 226 5.98 5.45 -8.17
C HIS A 226 6.79 4.26 -8.68
N VAL A 227 7.62 4.45 -9.71
CA VAL A 227 8.49 3.38 -10.22
C VAL A 227 9.45 2.89 -9.14
N ALA A 228 10.14 3.82 -8.46
CA ALA A 228 11.03 3.48 -7.35
C ALA A 228 10.28 2.78 -6.21
N TRP A 229 9.08 3.26 -5.87
CA TRP A 229 8.23 2.70 -4.83
C TRP A 229 7.78 1.27 -5.13
N VAL A 230 7.32 0.99 -6.35
CA VAL A 230 6.93 -0.37 -6.78
C VAL A 230 8.12 -1.32 -6.71
N ILE A 231 9.27 -0.94 -7.26
CA ILE A 231 10.50 -1.75 -7.21
C ILE A 231 10.87 -2.07 -5.76
N TRP A 232 10.80 -1.05 -4.90
CA TRP A 232 11.12 -1.20 -3.49
C TRP A 232 10.15 -2.13 -2.76
N LEU A 233 8.83 -1.98 -2.95
CA LEU A 233 7.84 -2.84 -2.30
C LEU A 233 7.88 -4.28 -2.76
N VAL A 234 8.07 -4.52 -4.06
CA VAL A 234 8.27 -5.87 -4.60
C VAL A 234 9.51 -6.50 -3.94
N GLY A 235 10.61 -5.76 -3.84
CA GLY A 235 11.82 -6.25 -3.18
C GLY A 235 11.64 -6.50 -1.67
N ILE A 236 10.89 -5.66 -0.95
CA ILE A 236 10.53 -5.91 0.45
C ILE A 236 9.68 -7.18 0.57
N ALA A 237 8.65 -7.35 -0.25
CA ALA A 237 7.80 -8.53 -0.24
C ALA A 237 8.61 -9.81 -0.51
N ILE A 238 9.47 -9.81 -1.53
CA ILE A 238 10.35 -10.94 -1.85
C ILE A 238 11.31 -11.22 -0.69
N ALA A 239 11.93 -10.19 -0.10
CA ALA A 239 12.82 -10.36 1.03
C ALA A 239 12.12 -11.01 2.24
N LEU A 240 10.86 -10.64 2.51
CA LEU A 240 10.05 -11.26 3.56
C LEU A 240 9.68 -12.72 3.26
N LEU A 241 9.49 -13.09 1.98
CA LEU A 241 9.22 -14.47 1.57
C LEU A 241 10.46 -15.36 1.65
N VAL A 242 11.64 -14.81 1.33
CA VAL A 242 12.90 -15.56 1.25
C VAL A 242 13.59 -15.69 2.62
N ASN A 243 13.53 -14.66 3.47
CA ASN A 243 14.13 -14.71 4.81
C ASN A 243 13.30 -15.62 5.72
N LYS A 244 13.76 -16.85 5.95
CA LYS A 244 13.14 -17.77 6.91
C LYS A 244 13.30 -17.20 8.33
N PRO A 245 12.23 -17.12 9.15
CA PRO A 245 12.37 -16.83 10.57
C PRO A 245 13.23 -17.92 11.21
N SER A 246 14.12 -17.52 12.09
CA SER A 246 15.29 -18.26 12.57
C SER A 246 14.99 -19.48 13.47
N VAL A 247 13.77 -20.00 13.42
CA VAL A 247 13.24 -21.05 14.32
C VAL A 247 13.75 -22.46 13.97
N LEU A 248 14.24 -22.70 12.74
CA LEU A 248 14.67 -24.04 12.31
C LEU A 248 16.18 -24.30 12.37
N GLN A 249 16.99 -23.40 12.95
CA GLN A 249 18.45 -23.57 13.02
C GLN A 249 19.00 -23.92 14.41
N ARG A 250 18.14 -24.15 15.41
CA ARG A 250 18.57 -24.75 16.69
C ARG A 250 18.07 -26.18 16.76
N GLU A 251 18.77 -27.09 16.08
CA GLU A 251 18.82 -28.47 16.59
C GLU A 251 19.42 -28.41 18.01
N PRO A 252 18.89 -29.19 18.97
CA PRO A 252 19.43 -29.20 20.32
C PRO A 252 20.79 -29.90 20.29
N GLN A 253 21.87 -29.11 20.24
CA GLN A 253 23.21 -29.55 20.64
C GLN A 253 23.27 -29.77 22.16
N SER A 254 22.47 -30.71 22.67
CA SER A 254 22.59 -31.18 24.03
C SER A 254 22.20 -32.66 24.08
N MET A 255 23.19 -33.53 23.86
CA MET A 255 23.40 -34.75 24.66
C MET A 255 24.69 -35.44 24.21
N VAL A 256 25.82 -34.82 24.52
CA VAL A 256 27.02 -35.59 24.91
C VAL A 256 27.37 -35.07 26.29
N GLN A 257 26.75 -35.67 27.30
CA GLN A 257 27.20 -35.54 28.68
C GLN A 257 28.48 -36.35 28.79
N GLU A 258 29.61 -35.66 28.90
CA GLU A 258 30.82 -36.27 29.46
C GLU A 258 30.55 -36.65 30.92
N PRO A 259 30.93 -37.85 31.38
CA PRO A 259 30.79 -38.21 32.79
C PRO A 259 31.72 -37.34 33.63
N VAL A 260 31.18 -36.72 34.67
CA VAL A 260 31.94 -36.04 35.71
C VAL A 260 32.73 -37.09 36.49
N ASP A 261 34.05 -37.08 36.34
CA ASP A 261 34.97 -37.86 37.18
C ASP A 261 35.05 -37.22 38.58
N LEU A 262 34.64 -37.98 39.60
CA LEU A 262 34.60 -37.57 41.01
C LEU A 262 35.78 -38.14 41.81
N SER A 263 36.90 -38.50 41.18
CA SER A 263 38.01 -39.17 41.88
C SER A 263 39.07 -38.27 42.52
N THR A 264 38.84 -36.96 42.72
CA THR A 264 39.82 -36.06 43.35
C THR A 264 39.27 -35.28 44.54
N GLU A 265 38.72 -36.00 45.51
CA GLU A 265 38.71 -35.57 46.92
C GLU A 265 39.18 -36.73 47.81
N ARG A 266 40.49 -36.92 47.86
CA ARG A 266 41.20 -37.44 49.03
C ARG A 266 42.72 -37.27 48.82
N GLN A 267 43.25 -36.16 49.32
CA GLN A 267 44.48 -36.06 50.13
C GLN A 267 44.71 -34.60 50.53
#